data_AF-A0AAX6QNW7-F1
#
_entry.id   AF-A0AAX6QNW7-F1
#
_cell.length_a   1.000
_cell.length_b   1.000
_cell.length_c   1.000
_cell.angle_alpha   90.00
_cell.angle_beta   90.00
_cell.angle_gamma   90.00
#
_symmetry.space_group_name_H-M   'P 1'
#
loop_
_entity.id
_entity.type
_entity.pdbx_description
1 polymer ?
#
loop_
_entity_poly.entity_id
_entity_poly.type
_entity_poly.pdbx_seq_one_letter_code
_entity_poly.pdbx_strand_id
1 'polypeptide(L)'
;MKNIGVLNYLKISLQHALYLIHCGKLEEASRNLSQAETWRYGEKSSSQEMLINLAQAYKGLLEYFSWSKKKMELSKLDKDDYAYSTEARNIFSHSWKTSVNFSALIKTPGVWDPFVKSYVEMLEFYGDRDGARKVLTSYAYDEKFPSNPNAHIYLYNFLKREKAPRAKLLSVLKILYQIVPSHKLMLEFHMLLRKSEKEEHHKLGLEVLFGLLDFAGCTKNITAWKYLASYLRQILMENRVAWVQEEWKSRRNWWPAFHFSYFWAKSDWKEDKDLAYEKALVAGMLLGKGYRYFRYILKQDHHDLRKKIKQMKKSVKKYSIVKPAV
;
A
#
# COMPACT_ATOMS: atom_id res chain seq x y z
N MET A 1 -34.30 5.59 -33.47
CA MET A 1 -34.01 4.43 -32.59
C MET A 1 -33.09 3.37 -33.22
N LYS A 2 -33.17 3.03 -34.52
CA LYS A 2 -32.40 1.93 -35.14
C LYS A 2 -30.85 2.02 -35.08
N ASN A 3 -30.27 3.21 -34.86
CA ASN A 3 -28.80 3.38 -34.81
C ASN A 3 -28.20 3.37 -33.40
N ILE A 4 -29.01 3.33 -32.33
CA ILE A 4 -28.50 3.42 -30.95
C ILE A 4 -27.75 2.14 -30.55
N GLY A 5 -28.24 0.97 -30.98
CA GLY A 5 -27.55 -0.31 -30.71
C GLY A 5 -26.23 -0.45 -31.46
N VAL A 6 -26.17 0.07 -32.69
CA VAL A 6 -24.96 0.12 -33.55
C VAL A 6 -23.89 1.05 -32.96
N LEU A 7 -24.32 2.22 -32.47
CA LEU A 7 -23.44 3.21 -31.80
C LEU A 7 -22.92 2.71 -30.45
N ASN A 8 -23.72 1.95 -29.70
CA ASN A 8 -23.36 1.47 -28.36
C ASN A 8 -22.81 0.04 -28.33
N TYR A 9 -22.63 -0.60 -29.47
CA TYR A 9 -22.26 -2.02 -29.55
C TYR A 9 -21.03 -2.36 -28.70
N LEU A 10 -19.94 -1.57 -28.79
CA LEU A 10 -18.73 -1.78 -27.99
C LEU A 10 -19.00 -1.73 -26.48
N LYS A 11 -19.83 -0.77 -26.04
CA LYS A 11 -20.19 -0.62 -24.63
C LYS A 11 -21.02 -1.80 -24.13
N ILE A 12 -22.00 -2.23 -24.92
CA ILE A 12 -22.84 -3.39 -24.60
C ILE A 12 -22.00 -4.67 -24.55
N SER A 13 -21.10 -4.87 -25.52
CA SER A 13 -20.18 -6.01 -25.52
C SER A 13 -19.25 -6.01 -24.31
N LEU A 14 -18.67 -4.86 -23.94
CA LEU A 14 -17.89 -4.73 -22.71
C LEU A 14 -18.69 -5.12 -21.45
N GLN A 15 -19.92 -4.62 -21.31
CA GLN A 15 -20.79 -4.97 -20.19
C GLN A 15 -21.10 -6.47 -20.16
N HIS A 16 -21.39 -7.06 -21.32
CA HIS A 16 -21.66 -8.49 -21.44
C HIS A 16 -20.41 -9.32 -21.10
N ALA A 17 -19.24 -8.94 -21.60
CA ALA A 17 -17.98 -9.61 -21.27
C ALA A 17 -17.70 -9.59 -19.76
N LEU A 18 -17.96 -8.47 -19.08
CA LEU A 18 -17.81 -8.37 -17.62
C LEU A 18 -18.79 -9.28 -16.87
N TYR A 19 -20.03 -9.39 -17.33
CA TYR A 19 -21.01 -10.33 -16.79
C TYR A 19 -20.54 -11.79 -16.96
N LEU A 20 -20.06 -12.15 -18.16
CA LEU A 20 -19.53 -13.49 -18.45
C LEU A 20 -18.33 -13.82 -17.56
N ILE A 21 -17.42 -12.86 -17.35
CA ILE A 21 -16.28 -13.00 -16.43
C ILE A 21 -16.78 -13.26 -15.00
N HIS A 22 -17.77 -12.50 -14.54
CA HIS A 22 -18.36 -12.67 -13.21
C HIS A 22 -18.99 -14.06 -13.03
N CYS A 23 -19.62 -14.60 -14.08
CA CYS A 23 -20.17 -15.96 -14.09
C CYS A 23 -19.13 -17.07 -14.32
N GLY A 24 -17.83 -16.73 -14.43
CA GLY A 24 -16.76 -17.69 -14.68
C GLY A 24 -16.66 -18.20 -16.13
N LYS A 25 -17.43 -17.64 -17.07
CA LYS A 25 -17.49 -18.03 -18.48
C LYS A 25 -16.41 -17.32 -19.31
N LEU A 26 -15.15 -17.62 -19.04
CA LEU A 26 -14.00 -16.86 -19.58
C LEU A 26 -13.83 -17.00 -21.10
N GLU A 27 -14.10 -18.16 -21.68
CA GLU A 27 -13.97 -18.37 -23.13
C GLU A 27 -15.06 -17.62 -23.91
N GLU A 28 -16.30 -17.61 -23.39
CA GLU A 28 -17.41 -16.82 -23.95
C GLU A 28 -17.08 -15.32 -23.90
N ALA A 29 -16.53 -14.84 -22.78
CA ALA A 29 -16.09 -13.45 -22.66
C ALA A 29 -15.01 -13.10 -23.69
N SER A 30 -14.01 -13.98 -23.88
CA SER A 30 -12.93 -13.77 -24.86
C SER A 30 -13.45 -13.73 -26.30
N ARG A 31 -14.37 -14.64 -26.67
CA ARG A 31 -15.03 -14.62 -27.99
C ARG A 31 -15.83 -13.35 -28.20
N ASN A 32 -16.60 -12.91 -27.19
CA ASN A 32 -17.38 -11.68 -27.27
C ASN A 32 -16.47 -10.45 -27.50
N LEU A 33 -15.38 -10.32 -26.74
CA LEU A 33 -14.44 -9.21 -26.89
C LEU A 33 -13.71 -9.23 -28.24
N SER A 34 -13.37 -10.41 -28.76
CA SER A 34 -12.74 -10.55 -30.07
C SER A 34 -13.66 -10.12 -31.22
N GLN A 35 -14.96 -10.36 -31.10
CA GLN A 35 -15.97 -9.85 -32.05
C GLN A 35 -16.19 -8.34 -31.88
N ALA A 36 -16.14 -7.84 -30.64
CA ALA A 36 -16.28 -6.42 -30.37
C ALA A 36 -15.14 -5.59 -30.97
N GLU A 37 -13.91 -6.08 -30.90
CA GLU A 37 -12.70 -5.38 -31.38
C GLU A 37 -12.72 -5.07 -32.89
N THR A 38 -13.31 -5.96 -33.69
CA THR A 38 -13.38 -5.81 -35.15
C THR A 38 -14.49 -4.85 -35.59
N TRP A 39 -15.35 -4.40 -34.68
CA TRP A 39 -16.40 -3.45 -34.98
C TRP A 39 -15.84 -2.07 -35.35
N ARG A 40 -16.19 -1.61 -36.55
CA ARG A 40 -15.84 -0.29 -37.09
C ARG A 40 -17.11 0.34 -37.65
N TYR A 41 -17.66 1.35 -36.97
CA TYR A 41 -18.80 2.11 -37.45
C TYR A 41 -18.53 3.60 -37.24
N GLY A 42 -18.71 4.39 -38.31
CA GLY A 42 -18.51 5.85 -38.31
C GLY A 42 -17.05 6.31 -38.26
N GLU A 43 -16.85 7.63 -38.20
CA GLU A 43 -15.56 8.25 -37.91
C GLU A 43 -15.11 7.92 -36.47
N LYS A 44 -13.83 7.61 -36.31
CA LYS A 44 -13.25 7.24 -35.00
C LYS A 44 -13.23 8.46 -34.08
N SER A 45 -14.18 8.53 -33.16
CA SER A 45 -14.12 9.48 -32.05
C SER A 45 -13.16 9.01 -30.95
N SER A 46 -12.65 9.94 -30.14
CA SER A 46 -11.78 9.63 -29.00
C SER A 46 -12.44 8.72 -27.96
N SER A 47 -13.76 8.83 -27.76
CA SER A 47 -14.52 7.96 -26.86
C SER A 47 -14.64 6.53 -27.40
N GLN A 48 -14.74 6.36 -28.71
CA GLN A 48 -14.75 5.05 -29.36
C GLN A 48 -13.37 4.38 -29.29
N GLU A 49 -12.29 5.14 -29.47
CA GLU A 49 -10.92 4.65 -29.29
C GLU A 49 -10.67 4.16 -27.86
N MET A 50 -11.16 4.89 -26.86
CA MET A 50 -11.08 4.47 -25.46
C MET A 50 -11.80 3.13 -25.21
N LEU A 51 -13.00 2.94 -25.77
CA LEU A 51 -13.74 1.69 -25.65
C LEU A 51 -13.07 0.52 -26.36
N ILE A 52 -12.42 0.77 -27.50
CA ILE A 52 -11.61 -0.25 -28.21
C ILE A 52 -10.42 -0.65 -27.34
N ASN A 53 -9.68 0.32 -26.79
CA ASN A 53 -8.53 0.06 -25.92
C ASN A 53 -8.95 -0.72 -24.66
N LEU A 54 -10.12 -0.42 -24.09
CA LEU A 54 -10.68 -1.18 -22.98
C LEU A 54 -11.01 -2.63 -23.39
N ALA A 55 -11.67 -2.83 -24.53
CA ALA A 55 -12.01 -4.17 -25.00
C ALA A 55 -10.75 -5.02 -25.24
N GLN A 56 -9.73 -4.42 -25.87
CA GLN A 56 -8.42 -5.03 -26.03
C GLN A 56 -7.77 -5.36 -24.69
N ALA A 57 -7.74 -4.43 -23.74
CA ALA A 57 -7.13 -4.66 -22.44
C ALA A 57 -7.83 -5.76 -21.63
N TYR A 58 -9.17 -5.83 -21.66
CA TYR A 58 -9.92 -6.91 -21.00
C TYR A 58 -9.68 -8.27 -21.66
N LYS A 59 -9.57 -8.30 -22.98
CA LYS A 59 -9.14 -9.51 -23.71
C LYS A 59 -7.72 -9.91 -23.30
N GLY A 60 -6.82 -8.93 -23.21
CA GLY A 60 -5.47 -9.11 -22.67
C GLY A 60 -5.46 -9.67 -21.25
N LEU A 61 -6.38 -9.25 -20.37
CA LEU A 61 -6.49 -9.83 -19.02
C LEU A 61 -6.91 -11.30 -19.03
N LEU A 62 -7.84 -11.69 -19.91
CA LEU A 62 -8.26 -13.09 -20.07
C LEU A 62 -7.11 -13.96 -20.58
N GLU A 63 -6.34 -13.46 -21.53
CA GLU A 63 -5.14 -14.12 -22.03
C GLU A 63 -4.05 -14.18 -20.96
N TYR A 64 -3.83 -13.10 -20.20
CA TYR A 64 -2.93 -13.07 -19.05
C TYR A 64 -3.30 -14.11 -18.00
N PHE A 65 -4.58 -14.31 -17.71
CA PHE A 65 -5.02 -15.34 -16.76
C PHE A 65 -4.67 -16.74 -17.25
N SER A 66 -4.92 -17.02 -18.54
CA SER A 66 -4.51 -18.28 -19.18
C SER A 66 -2.99 -18.48 -19.15
N TRP A 67 -2.22 -17.42 -19.45
CA TRP A 67 -0.77 -17.41 -19.36
C TRP A 67 -0.27 -17.67 -17.94
N SER A 68 -0.86 -17.01 -16.93
CA SER A 68 -0.47 -17.15 -15.53
C SER A 68 -0.69 -18.58 -15.02
N LYS A 69 -1.76 -19.25 -15.45
CA LYS A 69 -1.98 -20.68 -15.15
C LYS A 69 -0.87 -21.56 -15.74
N LYS A 70 -0.58 -21.39 -17.03
CA LYS A 70 0.48 -22.12 -17.72
C LYS A 70 1.86 -21.87 -17.11
N LYS A 71 2.15 -20.62 -16.71
CA LYS A 71 3.39 -20.25 -15.99
C LYS A 71 3.50 -20.98 -14.65
N MET A 72 2.40 -21.13 -13.92
CA MET A 72 2.37 -21.90 -12.67
C MET A 72 2.60 -23.39 -12.93
N GLU A 73 2.01 -23.96 -13.98
CA GLU A 73 2.25 -25.35 -14.38
C GLU A 73 3.70 -25.59 -14.80
N LEU A 74 4.28 -24.70 -15.60
CA LEU A 74 5.69 -24.75 -16.00
C LEU A 74 6.63 -24.74 -14.79
N SER A 75 6.30 -24.01 -13.73
CA SER A 75 7.11 -23.97 -12.51
C SER A 75 7.19 -25.31 -11.75
N LYS A 76 6.34 -26.28 -12.08
CA LYS A 76 6.31 -27.63 -11.49
C LYS A 76 7.12 -28.64 -12.31
N LEU A 77 7.52 -28.31 -13.53
CA LEU A 77 8.30 -29.18 -14.41
C LEU A 77 9.80 -29.06 -14.09
N ASP A 78 10.53 -30.15 -14.31
CA ASP A 78 11.98 -30.14 -14.22
C ASP A 78 12.58 -29.33 -15.38
N LYS A 79 13.60 -28.52 -15.10
CA LYS A 79 14.22 -27.63 -16.09
C LYS A 79 14.99 -28.39 -17.17
N ASP A 80 15.42 -29.60 -16.85
CA ASP A 80 16.18 -30.47 -17.76
C ASP A 80 15.26 -31.32 -18.65
N ASP A 81 13.93 -31.23 -18.47
CA ASP A 81 12.95 -31.93 -19.30
C ASP A 81 12.76 -31.22 -20.65
N TYR A 82 12.68 -32.00 -21.73
CA TYR A 82 12.38 -31.49 -23.07
C TYR A 82 11.01 -30.77 -23.10
N ALA A 83 10.04 -31.26 -22.33
CA ALA A 83 8.73 -30.62 -22.16
C ALA A 83 8.86 -29.21 -21.56
N TYR A 84 9.82 -28.94 -20.67
CA TYR A 84 10.04 -27.60 -20.16
C TYR A 84 10.42 -26.61 -21.28
N SER A 85 11.33 -27.03 -22.17
CA SER A 85 11.86 -26.17 -23.24
C SER A 85 10.79 -25.77 -24.28
N THR A 86 9.86 -26.67 -24.57
CA THR A 86 8.77 -26.45 -25.54
C THR A 86 7.67 -25.58 -24.93
N GLU A 87 7.29 -25.87 -23.69
CA GLU A 87 6.22 -25.17 -22.98
C GLU A 87 6.67 -23.74 -22.63
N ALA A 88 7.94 -23.53 -22.29
CA ALA A 88 8.53 -22.21 -22.09
C ALA A 88 8.48 -21.34 -23.36
N ARG A 89 8.81 -21.90 -24.54
CA ARG A 89 8.71 -21.17 -25.83
C ARG A 89 7.26 -20.82 -26.18
N ASN A 90 6.33 -21.76 -25.96
CA ASN A 90 4.91 -21.54 -26.21
C ASN A 90 4.33 -20.45 -25.28
N ILE A 91 4.68 -20.48 -24.00
CA ILE A 91 4.32 -19.45 -23.02
C ILE A 91 4.86 -18.09 -23.48
N PHE A 92 6.13 -18.02 -23.87
CA PHE A 92 6.79 -16.80 -24.32
C PHE A 92 6.12 -16.15 -25.55
N SER A 93 5.81 -16.95 -26.58
CA SER A 93 5.17 -16.45 -27.80
C SER A 93 3.73 -15.97 -27.57
N HIS A 94 2.99 -16.66 -26.69
CA HIS A 94 1.61 -16.30 -26.35
C HIS A 94 1.56 -14.99 -25.58
N SER A 95 2.44 -14.82 -24.58
CA SER A 95 2.47 -13.59 -23.79
C SER A 95 2.85 -12.36 -24.60
N TRP A 96 3.60 -12.48 -25.71
CA TRP A 96 4.04 -11.31 -26.47
C TRP A 96 2.84 -10.65 -27.14
N LYS A 97 1.99 -11.49 -27.74
CA LYS A 97 0.71 -11.09 -28.33
C LYS A 97 -0.21 -10.45 -27.29
N THR A 98 -0.29 -11.02 -26.08
CA THR A 98 -1.09 -10.46 -24.99
C THR A 98 -0.60 -9.11 -24.49
N SER A 99 0.71 -8.90 -24.46
CA SER A 99 1.31 -7.65 -23.98
C SER A 99 0.92 -6.43 -24.83
N VAL A 100 0.69 -6.63 -26.13
CA VAL A 100 0.25 -5.58 -27.06
C VAL A 100 -1.12 -5.04 -26.66
N ASN A 101 -2.01 -5.91 -26.16
CA ASN A 101 -3.39 -5.58 -25.79
C ASN A 101 -3.49 -4.62 -24.59
N PHE A 102 -2.45 -4.52 -23.76
CA PHE A 102 -2.41 -3.55 -22.65
C PHE A 102 -1.84 -2.19 -23.05
N SER A 103 -0.94 -2.18 -24.04
CA SER A 103 -0.01 -1.07 -24.30
C SER A 103 -0.70 0.25 -24.68
N ALA A 104 -1.86 0.20 -25.34
CA ALA A 104 -2.62 1.39 -25.72
C ALA A 104 -3.35 1.98 -24.52
N LEU A 105 -4.05 1.15 -23.73
CA LEU A 105 -4.84 1.61 -22.59
C LEU A 105 -3.98 2.25 -21.50
N ILE A 106 -2.85 1.63 -21.12
CA ILE A 106 -2.02 2.12 -20.01
C ILE A 106 -1.33 3.46 -20.30
N LYS A 107 -1.31 3.91 -21.57
CA LYS A 107 -0.81 5.23 -21.98
C LYS A 107 -1.87 6.31 -21.90
N THR A 108 -3.14 5.93 -21.75
CA THR A 108 -4.26 6.87 -21.59
C THR A 108 -4.46 7.21 -20.11
N PRO A 109 -4.76 8.48 -19.78
CA PRO A 109 -5.09 8.87 -18.41
C PRO A 109 -6.21 8.02 -17.79
N GLY A 110 -5.94 7.42 -16.63
CA GLY A 110 -6.93 6.66 -15.87
C GLY A 110 -6.32 5.79 -14.80
N VAL A 111 -7.17 5.12 -14.01
CA VAL A 111 -6.77 4.16 -12.99
C VAL A 111 -6.85 2.75 -13.57
N TRP A 112 -5.71 2.21 -13.96
CA TRP A 112 -5.56 0.96 -14.72
C TRP A 112 -4.87 -0.16 -13.94
N ASP A 113 -5.05 -0.19 -12.62
CA ASP A 113 -4.29 -1.07 -11.71
C ASP A 113 -4.21 -2.55 -12.16
N PRO A 114 -5.32 -3.20 -12.55
CA PRO A 114 -5.26 -4.60 -12.99
C PRO A 114 -4.39 -4.77 -14.25
N PHE A 115 -4.53 -3.86 -15.23
CA PHE A 115 -3.83 -3.92 -16.51
C PHE A 115 -2.34 -3.60 -16.34
N VAL A 116 -2.01 -2.56 -15.56
CA VAL A 116 -0.62 -2.18 -15.27
C VAL A 116 0.10 -3.30 -14.56
N LYS A 117 -0.53 -3.92 -13.55
CA LYS A 117 0.07 -5.03 -12.81
C LYS A 117 0.34 -6.24 -13.70
N SER A 118 -0.64 -6.64 -14.51
CA SER A 118 -0.49 -7.76 -15.46
C SER A 118 0.60 -7.48 -16.49
N TYR A 119 0.64 -6.27 -17.06
CA TYR A 119 1.62 -5.90 -18.06
C TYR A 119 3.05 -5.86 -17.50
N VAL A 120 3.23 -5.26 -16.31
CA VAL A 120 4.53 -5.22 -15.63
C VAL A 120 5.05 -6.61 -15.31
N GLU A 121 4.19 -7.52 -14.83
CA GLU A 121 4.62 -8.89 -14.56
C GLU A 121 5.08 -9.62 -15.82
N MET A 122 4.39 -9.40 -16.96
CA MET A 122 4.81 -9.94 -18.25
C MET A 122 6.18 -9.37 -18.67
N LEU A 123 6.39 -8.05 -18.56
CA LEU A 123 7.68 -7.42 -18.85
C LEU A 123 8.81 -7.96 -17.96
N GLU A 124 8.57 -8.10 -16.66
CA GLU A 124 9.54 -8.70 -15.72
C GLU A 124 9.85 -10.16 -16.10
N PHE A 125 8.87 -10.93 -16.55
CA PHE A 125 9.06 -12.31 -17.03
C PHE A 125 9.95 -12.39 -18.27
N TYR A 126 9.87 -11.40 -19.18
CA TYR A 126 10.75 -11.32 -20.36
C TYR A 126 12.16 -10.81 -20.06
N GLY A 127 12.41 -10.36 -18.83
CA GLY A 127 13.63 -9.64 -18.52
C GLY A 127 13.64 -8.19 -19.00
N ASP A 128 12.53 -7.65 -19.51
CA ASP A 128 12.40 -6.22 -19.84
C ASP A 128 12.13 -5.38 -18.59
N ARG A 129 13.16 -5.29 -17.75
CA ARG A 129 13.10 -4.52 -16.50
C ARG A 129 13.01 -3.03 -16.74
N ASP A 130 13.61 -2.52 -17.81
CA ASP A 130 13.56 -1.09 -18.13
C ASP A 130 12.18 -0.68 -18.64
N GLY A 131 11.51 -1.52 -19.43
CA GLY A 131 10.11 -1.37 -19.79
C GLY A 131 9.21 -1.36 -18.55
N ALA A 132 9.37 -2.34 -17.66
CA ALA A 132 8.61 -2.40 -16.40
C ALA A 132 8.81 -1.14 -15.54
N ARG A 133 10.06 -0.70 -15.39
CA ARG A 133 10.42 0.54 -14.68
C ARG A 133 9.75 1.75 -15.30
N LYS A 134 9.80 1.88 -16.64
CA LYS A 134 9.22 3.00 -17.38
C LYS A 134 7.71 3.07 -17.17
N VAL A 135 7.00 1.95 -17.33
CA VAL A 135 5.55 1.87 -17.12
C VAL A 135 5.18 2.31 -15.70
N LEU A 136 5.83 1.74 -14.68
CA LEU A 136 5.54 2.06 -13.29
C LEU A 136 5.87 3.52 -12.92
N THR A 137 6.95 4.05 -13.49
CA THR A 137 7.36 5.46 -13.27
C THR A 137 6.35 6.41 -13.89
N SER A 138 5.96 6.20 -15.15
CA SER A 138 4.93 7.00 -15.80
C SER A 138 3.59 6.90 -15.07
N TYR A 139 3.16 5.70 -14.69
CA TYR A 139 1.89 5.50 -14.00
C TYR A 139 1.83 6.18 -12.61
N ALA A 140 2.99 6.34 -11.94
CA ALA A 140 3.08 6.99 -10.64
C ALA A 140 3.28 8.51 -10.70
N TYR A 141 3.87 9.05 -11.78
CA TYR A 141 4.34 10.45 -11.80
C TYR A 141 3.85 11.29 -12.98
N ASP A 142 3.21 10.71 -13.99
CA ASP A 142 2.63 11.50 -15.07
C ASP A 142 1.43 12.29 -14.56
N GLU A 143 1.54 13.62 -14.53
CA GLU A 143 0.53 14.56 -14.02
C GLU A 143 -0.79 14.49 -14.79
N LYS A 144 -0.80 13.89 -15.99
CA LYS A 144 -2.04 13.67 -16.75
C LYS A 144 -2.89 12.58 -16.12
N PHE A 145 -2.30 11.67 -15.33
CA PHE A 145 -3.00 10.57 -14.69
C PHE A 145 -3.65 11.04 -13.39
N PRO A 146 -4.84 10.51 -13.04
CA PRO A 146 -5.44 10.79 -11.74
C PRO A 146 -4.54 10.27 -10.61
N SER A 147 -4.53 10.98 -9.49
CA SER A 147 -3.80 10.54 -8.29
C SER A 147 -4.24 9.14 -7.87
N ASN A 148 -3.27 8.22 -7.80
CA ASN A 148 -3.51 6.82 -7.48
C ASN A 148 -2.46 6.29 -6.47
N PRO A 149 -2.85 5.99 -5.22
CA PRO A 149 -1.95 5.41 -4.23
C PRO A 149 -1.29 4.10 -4.69
N ASN A 150 -2.03 3.27 -5.45
CA ASN A 150 -1.55 1.97 -5.90
C ASN A 150 -0.35 2.10 -6.85
N ALA A 151 -0.31 3.13 -7.69
CA ALA A 151 0.80 3.39 -8.60
C ALA A 151 2.12 3.54 -7.83
N HIS A 152 2.12 4.32 -6.74
CA HIS A 152 3.29 4.47 -5.88
C HIS A 152 3.65 3.17 -5.13
N ILE A 153 2.67 2.37 -4.72
CA ILE A 153 2.91 1.06 -4.09
C ILE A 153 3.60 0.11 -5.08
N TYR A 154 3.15 0.07 -6.33
CA TYR A 154 3.74 -0.78 -7.36
C TYR A 154 5.17 -0.36 -7.68
N LEU A 155 5.40 0.94 -7.90
CA LEU A 155 6.72 1.48 -8.13
C LEU A 155 7.67 1.21 -6.94
N TYR A 156 7.19 1.42 -5.70
CA TYR A 156 7.97 1.14 -4.50
C TYR A 156 8.43 -0.32 -4.44
N ASN A 157 7.51 -1.25 -4.62
CA ASN A 157 7.80 -2.68 -4.54
C ASN A 157 8.78 -3.12 -5.63
N PHE A 158 8.63 -2.58 -6.85
CA PHE A 158 9.56 -2.82 -7.95
C PHE A 158 10.97 -2.30 -7.62
N LEU A 159 11.09 -1.04 -7.20
CA LEU A 159 12.38 -0.45 -6.83
C LEU A 159 13.05 -1.17 -5.66
N LYS A 160 12.27 -1.65 -4.69
CA LYS A 160 12.77 -2.45 -3.57
C LYS A 160 13.38 -3.77 -4.03
N ARG A 161 12.73 -4.49 -4.97
CA ARG A 161 13.27 -5.73 -5.56
C ARG A 161 14.55 -5.47 -6.34
N GLU A 162 14.60 -4.35 -7.07
CA GLU A 162 15.75 -3.89 -7.84
C GLU A 162 16.88 -3.30 -6.98
N LYS A 163 16.75 -3.35 -5.64
CA LYS A 163 17.73 -2.79 -4.69
C LYS A 163 18.09 -1.33 -4.99
N ALA A 164 17.10 -0.55 -5.40
CA ALA A 164 17.29 0.85 -5.74
C ALA A 164 17.87 1.64 -4.55
N PRO A 165 18.59 2.75 -4.82
CA PRO A 165 19.12 3.61 -3.77
C PRO A 165 18.01 4.06 -2.81
N ARG A 166 18.34 4.09 -1.51
CA ARG A 166 17.40 4.45 -0.46
C ARG A 166 16.74 5.81 -0.66
N ALA A 167 17.45 6.79 -1.24
CA ALA A 167 16.88 8.09 -1.59
C ALA A 167 15.67 7.97 -2.53
N LYS A 168 15.72 7.07 -3.52
CA LYS A 168 14.58 6.81 -4.42
C LYS A 168 13.41 6.18 -3.66
N LEU A 169 13.69 5.19 -2.81
CA LEU A 169 12.66 4.56 -1.97
C LEU A 169 11.96 5.57 -1.06
N LEU A 170 12.72 6.46 -0.41
CA LEU A 170 12.20 7.53 0.42
C LEU A 170 11.32 8.50 -0.36
N SER A 171 11.72 8.87 -1.58
CA SER A 171 10.93 9.80 -2.41
C SER A 171 9.55 9.25 -2.77
N VAL A 172 9.46 7.96 -3.13
CA VAL A 172 8.19 7.30 -3.45
C VAL A 172 7.29 7.21 -2.21
N LEU A 173 7.86 6.79 -1.08
CA LEU A 173 7.10 6.64 0.17
C LEU A 173 6.64 7.99 0.74
N LYS A 174 7.39 9.07 0.53
CA LYS A 174 6.98 10.42 0.92
C LYS A 174 5.71 10.86 0.20
N ILE A 175 5.61 10.60 -1.11
CA ILE A 175 4.40 10.90 -1.89
C ILE A 175 3.25 9.99 -1.43
N LEU A 176 3.51 8.70 -1.25
CA LEU A 176 2.48 7.78 -0.73
C LEU A 176 1.97 8.21 0.66
N TYR A 177 2.84 8.70 1.54
CA TYR A 177 2.46 9.21 2.86
C TYR A 177 1.51 10.41 2.75
N GLN A 178 1.78 11.33 1.82
CA GLN A 178 0.91 12.49 1.59
C GLN A 178 -0.49 12.09 1.11
N ILE A 179 -0.61 10.99 0.35
CA ILE A 179 -1.90 10.53 -0.19
C ILE A 179 -2.62 9.59 0.79
N VAL A 180 -1.90 8.64 1.41
CA VAL A 180 -2.46 7.61 2.30
C VAL A 180 -1.55 7.39 3.54
N PRO A 181 -1.64 8.26 4.56
CA PRO A 181 -0.81 8.14 5.77
C PRO A 181 -1.11 6.87 6.60
N SER A 182 -2.26 6.24 6.40
CA SER A 182 -2.65 5.01 7.09
C SER A 182 -2.07 3.73 6.46
N HIS A 183 -1.38 3.84 5.32
CA HIS A 183 -0.93 2.66 4.59
C HIS A 183 0.14 1.88 5.36
N LYS A 184 0.10 0.54 5.27
CA LYS A 184 1.05 -0.35 5.98
C LYS A 184 2.53 -0.05 5.70
N LEU A 185 2.85 0.50 4.52
CA LEU A 185 4.21 0.90 4.16
C LEU A 185 4.75 2.07 4.99
N MET A 186 3.92 2.78 5.76
CA MET A 186 4.39 3.85 6.64
C MET A 186 5.28 3.33 7.78
N LEU A 187 5.10 2.08 8.21
CA LEU A 187 6.03 1.43 9.14
C LEU A 187 7.41 1.22 8.49
N GLU A 188 7.43 0.80 7.22
CA GLU A 188 8.67 0.65 6.48
C GLU A 188 9.31 2.01 6.18
N PHE A 189 8.49 3.02 5.86
CA PHE A 189 8.93 4.40 5.67
C PHE A 189 9.62 4.95 6.92
N HIS A 190 9.00 4.78 8.09
CA HIS A 190 9.61 5.13 9.37
C HIS A 190 10.98 4.44 9.55
N MET A 191 11.09 3.14 9.27
CA MET A 191 12.36 2.41 9.39
C MET A 191 13.42 2.93 8.42
N LEU A 192 13.02 3.28 7.19
CA LEU A 192 13.89 3.91 6.21
C LEU A 192 14.21 5.36 6.53
N LEU A 193 13.46 6.06 7.37
CA LEU A 193 13.81 7.41 7.81
C LEU A 193 14.76 7.36 9.01
N ARG A 194 14.46 6.48 9.97
CA ARG A 194 15.24 6.30 11.19
C ARG A 194 16.69 5.92 10.94
N LYS A 195 16.97 5.09 9.92
CA LYS A 195 18.34 4.70 9.56
C LYS A 195 19.16 5.84 8.94
N SER A 196 18.62 7.05 8.83
CA SER A 196 19.24 8.14 8.07
C SER A 196 20.10 8.95 9.01
N GLU A 197 21.14 9.57 8.49
CA GLU A 197 21.96 10.50 9.27
C GLU A 197 21.34 11.91 9.34
N LYS A 198 20.27 12.14 8.57
CA LYS A 198 19.63 13.44 8.44
C LYS A 198 18.63 13.68 9.55
N GLU A 199 18.77 14.80 10.24
CA GLU A 199 17.86 15.24 11.29
C GLU A 199 16.42 15.41 10.79
N GLU A 200 16.24 16.00 9.60
CA GLU A 200 14.95 16.16 8.93
C GLU A 200 14.20 14.83 8.76
N HIS A 201 14.93 13.74 8.46
CA HIS A 201 14.32 12.42 8.33
C HIS A 201 13.89 11.87 9.69
N HIS A 202 14.60 12.18 10.78
CA HIS A 202 14.19 11.71 12.10
C HIS A 202 12.91 12.39 12.57
N LYS A 203 12.81 13.71 12.36
CA LYS A 203 11.59 14.46 12.64
C LYS A 203 10.40 13.92 11.82
N LEU A 204 10.57 13.75 10.51
CA LEU A 204 9.55 13.13 9.65
C LEU A 204 9.21 11.70 10.08
N GLY A 205 10.19 10.94 10.58
CA GLY A 205 9.97 9.59 11.09
C GLY A 205 9.04 9.54 12.30
N LEU A 206 9.02 10.61 13.12
CA LEU A 206 8.09 10.76 14.23
C LEU A 206 6.70 11.17 13.73
N GLU A 207 6.64 12.15 12.83
CA GLU A 207 5.41 12.61 12.16
C GLU A 207 4.67 11.45 11.49
N VAL A 208 5.37 10.57 10.78
CA VAL A 208 4.80 9.39 10.11
C VAL A 208 4.14 8.44 11.10
N LEU A 209 4.72 8.21 12.28
CA LEU A 209 4.14 7.31 13.28
C LEU A 209 2.90 7.91 13.94
N PHE A 210 2.91 9.21 14.23
CA PHE A 210 1.71 9.90 14.69
C PHE A 210 0.62 9.88 13.61
N GLY A 211 0.96 10.28 12.38
CA GLY A 211 0.04 10.29 11.25
C GLY A 211 -0.58 8.93 10.95
N LEU A 212 0.17 7.83 11.09
CA LEU A 212 -0.36 6.48 10.98
C LEU A 212 -1.42 6.19 12.06
N LEU A 213 -1.14 6.58 13.31
CA LEU A 213 -2.00 6.30 14.46
C LEU A 213 -3.21 7.24 14.55
N ASP A 214 -3.22 8.35 13.83
CA ASP A 214 -4.39 9.24 13.73
C ASP A 214 -5.61 8.56 13.09
N PHE A 215 -5.42 7.46 12.36
CA PHE A 215 -6.49 6.72 11.69
C PHE A 215 -7.07 5.60 12.56
N ALA A 216 -8.41 5.52 12.61
CA ALA A 216 -9.15 4.54 13.42
C ALA A 216 -8.74 3.08 13.15
N GLY A 217 -8.51 2.73 11.88
CA GLY A 217 -8.07 1.38 11.50
C GLY A 217 -6.68 0.99 12.01
N CYS A 218 -5.88 1.95 12.48
CA CYS A 218 -4.52 1.73 12.97
C CYS A 218 -4.42 1.80 14.49
N THR A 219 -5.50 2.12 15.21
CA THR A 219 -5.53 2.30 16.68
C THR A 219 -5.05 1.08 17.47
N LYS A 220 -5.20 -0.13 16.92
CA LYS A 220 -4.74 -1.40 17.51
C LYS A 220 -3.47 -1.96 16.86
N ASN A 221 -2.78 -1.21 15.99
CA ASN A 221 -1.56 -1.67 15.35
C ASN A 221 -0.40 -1.68 16.37
N ILE A 222 -0.15 -2.85 16.97
CA ILE A 222 0.89 -3.03 17.99
C ILE A 222 2.28 -2.62 17.51
N THR A 223 2.61 -2.87 16.24
CA THR A 223 3.91 -2.52 15.67
C THR A 223 4.09 -1.01 15.62
N ALA A 224 3.06 -0.27 15.21
CA ALA A 224 3.07 1.20 15.22
C ALA A 224 3.28 1.75 16.64
N TRP A 225 2.58 1.20 17.63
CA TRP A 225 2.74 1.61 19.03
C TRP A 225 4.13 1.29 19.60
N LYS A 226 4.68 0.10 19.32
CA LYS A 226 6.06 -0.27 19.70
C LYS A 226 7.09 0.68 19.08
N TYR A 227 6.92 1.02 17.81
CA TYR A 227 7.79 1.98 17.12
C TYR A 227 7.65 3.37 17.75
N LEU A 228 6.44 3.86 17.96
CA LEU A 228 6.22 5.18 18.56
C LEU A 228 6.79 5.26 19.98
N ALA A 229 6.53 4.28 20.84
CA ALA A 229 7.00 4.27 22.22
C ALA A 229 8.54 4.23 22.30
N SER A 230 9.17 3.36 21.52
CA SER A 230 10.63 3.27 21.48
C SER A 230 11.27 4.52 20.89
N TYR A 231 10.66 5.12 19.87
CA TYR A 231 11.20 6.28 19.18
C TYR A 231 11.02 7.57 19.98
N LEU A 232 9.85 7.77 20.59
CA LEU A 232 9.63 8.86 21.55
C LEU A 232 10.65 8.79 22.70
N ARG A 233 10.88 7.60 23.27
CA ARG A 233 11.88 7.44 24.33
C ARG A 233 13.27 7.86 23.86
N GLN A 234 13.67 7.46 22.65
CA GLN A 234 14.96 7.83 22.08
C GLN A 234 15.08 9.35 21.88
N ILE A 235 14.09 9.99 21.24
CA ILE A 235 14.08 11.44 21.00
C ILE A 235 14.14 12.23 22.32
N LEU A 236 13.40 11.79 23.35
CA LEU A 236 13.42 12.42 24.66
C LEU A 236 14.74 12.19 25.42
N MET A 237 15.41 11.04 25.20
CA MET A 237 16.76 10.80 25.71
C MET A 237 17.80 11.71 25.08
N GLU A 238 17.63 12.03 23.79
CA GLU A 238 18.48 12.97 23.04
C GLU A 238 18.13 14.45 23.33
N ASN A 239 17.26 14.73 24.31
CA ASN A 239 16.80 16.07 24.68
C ASN A 239 16.13 16.86 23.54
N ARG A 240 15.56 16.15 22.55
CA ARG A 240 14.87 16.73 21.38
C ARG A 240 13.37 16.93 21.64
N VAL A 241 13.05 17.51 22.79
CA VAL A 241 11.67 17.68 23.28
C VAL A 241 10.83 18.55 22.34
N ALA A 242 11.43 19.54 21.69
CA ALA A 242 10.75 20.45 20.76
C ALA A 242 10.06 19.71 19.62
N TRP A 243 10.68 18.67 19.05
CA TRP A 243 10.10 17.89 17.96
C TRP A 243 8.82 17.18 18.39
N VAL A 244 8.84 16.59 19.60
CA VAL A 244 7.67 15.92 20.16
C VAL A 244 6.56 16.95 20.42
N GLN A 245 6.91 18.13 20.95
CA GLN A 245 5.92 19.16 21.26
C GLN A 245 5.24 19.72 20.01
N GLU A 246 5.98 19.86 18.91
CA GLU A 246 5.47 20.31 17.61
C GLU A 246 4.44 19.33 17.06
N GLU A 247 4.80 18.05 16.94
CA GLU A 247 3.88 16.99 16.50
C GLU A 247 2.70 16.80 17.44
N TRP A 248 2.92 17.00 18.73
CA TRP A 248 1.89 16.84 19.74
C TRP A 248 0.87 17.99 19.73
N LYS A 249 1.26 19.21 19.34
CA LYS A 249 0.46 20.43 19.50
C LYS A 249 -0.94 20.32 18.89
N SER A 250 -1.04 19.82 17.65
CA SER A 250 -2.32 19.64 16.94
C SER A 250 -3.18 18.50 17.49
N ARG A 251 -2.59 17.57 18.24
CA ARG A 251 -3.21 16.32 18.72
C ARG A 251 -3.72 16.40 20.16
N ARG A 252 -3.25 17.37 20.96
CA ARG A 252 -3.56 17.53 22.40
C ARG A 252 -5.04 17.47 22.76
N ASN A 253 -5.92 17.98 21.92
CA ASN A 253 -7.34 18.15 22.25
C ASN A 253 -8.21 16.93 21.94
N TRP A 254 -7.76 16.02 21.07
CA TRP A 254 -8.60 14.91 20.58
C TRP A 254 -7.92 13.54 20.70
N TRP A 255 -6.59 13.47 20.48
CA TRP A 255 -5.82 12.21 20.53
C TRP A 255 -5.91 11.51 21.89
N PRO A 256 -5.91 12.22 23.05
CA PRO A 256 -6.07 11.58 24.35
C PRO A 256 -7.44 10.90 24.56
N ALA A 257 -8.52 11.51 24.06
CA ALA A 257 -9.84 10.91 24.11
C ALA A 257 -9.94 9.72 23.14
N PHE A 258 -9.33 9.87 21.97
CA PHE A 258 -9.32 8.88 20.90
C PHE A 258 -8.55 7.60 21.26
N HIS A 259 -7.37 7.70 21.88
CA HIS A 259 -6.53 6.53 22.19
C HIS A 259 -6.48 6.15 23.66
N PHE A 260 -6.65 7.11 24.57
CA PHE A 260 -6.30 6.94 25.98
C PHE A 260 -7.49 7.15 26.92
N SER A 261 -8.72 6.92 26.46
CA SER A 261 -9.89 6.95 27.35
C SER A 261 -9.81 5.83 28.39
N TYR A 262 -10.54 5.98 29.49
CA TYR A 262 -10.65 4.92 30.50
C TYR A 262 -11.29 3.65 29.95
N PHE A 263 -12.22 3.80 29.00
CA PHE A 263 -12.80 2.68 28.26
C PHE A 263 -11.72 1.91 27.49
N TRP A 264 -10.87 2.62 26.73
CA TRP A 264 -9.77 1.99 25.98
C TRP A 264 -8.78 1.31 26.90
N ALA A 265 -8.47 1.89 28.06
CA ALA A 265 -7.56 1.25 29.02
C ALA A 265 -8.05 -0.14 29.45
N LYS A 266 -9.36 -0.30 29.66
CA LYS A 266 -9.98 -1.60 30.00
C LYS A 266 -10.00 -2.57 28.82
N SER A 267 -10.44 -2.11 27.65
CA SER A 267 -10.55 -2.94 26.44
C SER A 267 -9.18 -3.41 25.98
N ASP A 268 -8.21 -2.49 25.83
CA ASP A 268 -6.84 -2.84 25.42
C ASP A 268 -6.23 -3.83 26.42
N TRP A 269 -6.36 -3.62 27.73
CA TRP A 269 -5.78 -4.54 28.72
C TRP A 269 -6.38 -5.95 28.67
N LYS A 270 -7.68 -6.05 28.37
CA LYS A 270 -8.38 -7.32 28.25
C LYS A 270 -7.99 -8.06 26.96
N GLU A 271 -7.87 -7.35 25.85
CA GLU A 271 -7.67 -7.92 24.52
C GLU A 271 -6.20 -8.14 24.18
N ASP A 272 -5.34 -7.16 24.47
CA ASP A 272 -3.92 -7.18 24.14
C ASP A 272 -3.10 -6.39 25.19
N LYS A 273 -2.54 -7.12 26.15
CA LYS A 273 -1.73 -6.55 27.24
C LYS A 273 -0.47 -5.86 26.75
N ASP A 274 0.12 -6.32 25.64
CA ASP A 274 1.30 -5.69 25.06
C ASP A 274 0.92 -4.34 24.44
N LEU A 275 -0.20 -4.26 23.71
CA LEU A 275 -0.74 -3.01 23.19
C LEU A 275 -1.04 -2.01 24.32
N ALA A 276 -1.71 -2.48 25.37
CA ALA A 276 -2.05 -1.66 26.52
C ALA A 276 -0.79 -1.09 27.21
N TYR A 277 0.28 -1.89 27.28
CA TYR A 277 1.57 -1.46 27.84
C TYR A 277 2.24 -0.37 26.98
N GLU A 278 2.33 -0.56 25.66
CA GLU A 278 2.95 0.43 24.77
C GLU A 278 2.15 1.75 24.75
N LYS A 279 0.82 1.66 24.69
CA LYS A 279 -0.07 2.83 24.81
C LYS A 279 0.11 3.54 26.14
N ALA A 280 0.24 2.79 27.26
CA ALA A 280 0.49 3.40 28.57
C ALA A 280 1.84 4.13 28.61
N LEU A 281 2.89 3.55 28.05
CA LEU A 281 4.21 4.19 27.96
C LEU A 281 4.12 5.52 27.19
N VAL A 282 3.48 5.51 26.01
CA VAL A 282 3.27 6.73 25.20
C VAL A 282 2.41 7.76 25.94
N ALA A 283 1.28 7.33 26.53
CA ALA A 283 0.42 8.21 27.32
C ALA A 283 1.18 8.85 28.50
N GLY A 284 2.02 8.07 29.19
CA GLY A 284 2.86 8.59 30.27
C GLY A 284 3.89 9.62 29.77
N MET A 285 4.51 9.39 28.62
CA MET A 285 5.46 10.33 28.02
C MET A 285 4.80 11.64 27.59
N LEU A 286 3.62 11.58 26.96
CA LEU A 286 2.93 12.73 26.37
C LEU A 286 2.01 13.50 27.33
N LEU A 287 1.35 12.79 28.25
CA LEU A 287 0.32 13.32 29.16
C LEU A 287 0.73 13.26 30.64
N GLY A 288 1.84 12.58 30.95
CA GLY A 288 2.38 12.46 32.29
C GLY A 288 1.79 11.31 33.12
N LYS A 289 2.44 11.03 34.25
CA LYS A 289 2.09 9.96 35.22
C LYS A 289 0.69 10.08 35.83
N GLY A 290 0.05 11.25 35.72
CA GLY A 290 -1.26 11.52 36.27
C GLY A 290 -2.43 11.01 35.41
N TYR A 291 -2.17 10.68 34.15
CA TYR A 291 -3.24 10.43 33.19
C TYR A 291 -3.97 9.10 33.45
N ARG A 292 -5.30 9.10 33.22
CA ARG A 292 -6.20 7.99 33.63
C ARG A 292 -5.80 6.64 33.03
N TYR A 293 -5.45 6.62 31.74
CA TYR A 293 -5.01 5.40 31.06
C TYR A 293 -3.75 4.81 31.71
N PHE A 294 -2.71 5.62 31.87
CA PHE A 294 -1.45 5.21 32.50
C PHE A 294 -1.67 4.68 33.93
N ARG A 295 -2.46 5.39 34.74
CA ARG A 295 -2.80 4.96 36.11
C ARG A 295 -3.56 3.65 36.14
N TYR A 296 -4.49 3.42 35.22
CA TYR A 296 -5.25 2.18 35.15
C TYR A 296 -4.32 0.98 34.89
N ILE A 297 -3.42 1.10 33.92
CA ILE A 297 -2.46 0.03 33.57
C ILE A 297 -1.45 -0.22 34.70
N LEU A 298 -0.98 0.84 35.38
CA LEU A 298 -0.10 0.69 36.55
C LEU A 298 -0.74 -0.07 37.73
N LYS A 299 -2.05 0.00 37.88
CA LYS A 299 -2.79 -0.67 38.96
C LYS A 299 -3.06 -2.14 38.68
N GLN A 300 -2.85 -2.60 37.44
CA GLN A 300 -3.08 -4.00 37.12
C GLN A 300 -1.94 -4.84 37.72
N ASP A 301 -2.29 -5.74 38.63
CA ASP A 301 -1.33 -6.68 39.17
C ASP A 301 -1.22 -7.88 38.25
N HIS A 302 -0.09 -8.00 37.55
CA HIS A 302 0.22 -9.15 36.73
C HIS A 302 1.67 -9.53 36.94
N HIS A 303 1.90 -10.71 37.52
CA HIS A 303 3.20 -11.17 37.97
C HIS A 303 4.29 -11.00 36.89
N ASP A 304 3.98 -11.40 35.66
CA ASP A 304 4.91 -11.36 34.52
C ASP A 304 5.22 -9.95 33.99
N LEU A 305 4.34 -8.98 34.25
CA LEU A 305 4.48 -7.60 33.77
C LEU A 305 5.02 -6.65 34.85
N ARG A 306 5.16 -7.08 36.11
CA ARG A 306 5.68 -6.25 37.21
C ARG A 306 7.04 -5.60 36.87
N LYS A 307 7.95 -6.34 36.25
CA LYS A 307 9.27 -5.82 35.82
C LYS A 307 9.13 -4.76 34.72
N LYS A 308 8.31 -5.04 33.69
CA LYS A 308 8.00 -4.10 32.60
C LYS A 308 7.34 -2.83 33.16
N ILE A 309 6.34 -2.95 34.02
CA ILE A 309 5.63 -1.83 34.67
C ILE A 309 6.59 -0.95 35.48
N LYS A 310 7.52 -1.54 36.26
CA LYS A 310 8.55 -0.79 36.98
C LYS A 310 9.46 0.00 36.02
N GLN A 311 9.89 -0.62 34.91
CA GLN A 311 10.72 0.03 33.89
C GLN A 311 9.97 1.17 33.18
N MET A 312 8.69 0.97 32.85
CA MET A 312 7.82 2.00 32.29
C MET A 312 7.71 3.19 33.23
N LYS A 313 7.42 2.96 34.52
CA LYS A 313 7.33 4.03 35.53
C LYS A 313 8.62 4.84 35.64
N LYS A 314 9.80 4.17 35.64
CA LYS A 314 11.11 4.83 35.63
C LYS A 314 11.33 5.65 34.37
N SER A 315 10.98 5.10 33.21
CA SER A 315 11.13 5.76 31.91
C SER A 315 10.26 7.02 31.84
N VAL A 316 8.98 6.93 32.20
CA VAL A 316 8.05 8.07 32.20
C VAL A 316 8.47 9.14 33.21
N LYS A 317 9.01 8.77 34.37
CA LYS A 317 9.54 9.74 35.34
C LYS A 317 10.70 10.55 34.76
N LYS A 318 11.55 9.93 33.94
CA LYS A 318 12.75 10.56 33.39
C LYS A 318 12.50 11.27 32.06
N TYR A 319 11.61 10.73 31.23
CA TYR A 319 11.41 11.13 29.84
C TYR A 319 9.93 11.42 29.60
N SER A 320 9.44 12.55 30.08
CA SER A 320 8.10 13.05 29.80
C SER A 320 8.16 14.51 29.36
N ILE A 321 7.31 14.89 28.41
CA ILE A 321 7.18 16.28 27.99
C ILE A 321 6.37 17.11 28.98
N VAL A 322 5.67 16.46 29.93
CA VAL A 322 4.94 17.08 31.03
C VAL A 322 5.84 17.06 32.25
N LYS A 323 6.30 18.24 32.69
CA LYS A 323 7.07 18.34 33.93
C LYS A 323 6.20 17.88 35.11
N PRO A 324 6.76 17.17 36.11
CA PRO A 324 6.05 16.95 37.35
C PRO A 324 5.66 18.31 37.93
N ALA A 325 4.41 18.46 38.38
CA ALA A 325 4.08 19.57 39.29
C ALA A 325 5.08 19.49 40.45
N VAL A 326 5.81 20.58 40.66
CA VAL A 326 6.79 20.76 41.75
C VAL A 326 6.04 20.70 43.07
#